data_AF-A0A3C1DH06-F1
#
_entry.id   AF-A0A3C1DH06-F1
#
_cell.length_a   1.000
_cell.length_b   1.000
_cell.length_c   1.000
_cell.angle_alpha   90.00
_cell.angle_beta   90.00
_cell.angle_gamma   90.00
#
_symmetry.space_group_name_H-M   'P 1'
#
loop_
_entity.id
_entity.type
_entity.pdbx_description
1 polymer ?
#
loop_
_entity_poly.entity_id
_entity_poly.type
_entity_poly.pdbx_seq_one_letter_code
_entity_poly.pdbx_strand_id
1 'polypeptide(L)' 'MAIETHKWEQVDELASQFEERFGYKPTWFGSVDEVYAKLEESLKTGTPTLMKQDPEVWL' A
#
# COMPACT_ATOMS: atom_id res chain seq x y z
N MET A 1 -3.42 -21.56 -10.29
CA MET A 1 -3.70 -20.17 -10.68
C MET A 1 -3.93 -19.42 -9.39
N ALA A 2 -3.01 -18.54 -8.98
CA ALA A 2 -3.26 -17.67 -7.84
C ALA A 2 -4.39 -16.74 -8.26
N ILE A 3 -5.56 -16.89 -7.65
CA ILE A 3 -6.69 -16.00 -7.91
C ILE A 3 -6.34 -14.75 -7.12
N GLU A 4 -5.86 -13.72 -7.81
CA GLU A 4 -5.75 -12.39 -7.21
C GLU A 4 -7.19 -11.94 -6.93
N THR A 5 -7.54 -11.93 -5.64
CA THR A 5 -8.88 -11.57 -5.16
C THR A 5 -9.09 -10.08 -5.26
N HIS A 6 -8.00 -9.33 -5.02
CA HIS A 6 -7.97 -7.88 -5.03
C HIS A 6 -7.42 -7.34 -6.34
N LYS A 7 -7.92 -6.18 -6.76
CA LYS A 7 -7.44 -5.45 -7.94
C LYS A 7 -6.56 -4.27 -7.53
N TRP A 8 -5.67 -3.88 -8.44
CA TRP A 8 -4.87 -2.67 -8.29
C TRP A 8 -5.72 -1.41 -8.04
N GLU A 9 -6.96 -1.35 -8.56
CA GLU A 9 -7.90 -0.26 -8.30
C GLU A 9 -8.24 -0.13 -6.80
N GLN A 10 -8.44 -1.25 -6.09
CA GLN A 10 -8.73 -1.21 -4.66
C GLN A 10 -7.48 -0.87 -3.83
N VAL A 11 -6.32 -1.34 -4.28
CA VAL A 11 -5.03 -0.96 -3.70
C VAL A 11 -4.78 0.54 -3.85
N ASP A 12 -5.09 1.12 -5.01
CA ASP A 12 -4.92 2.55 -5.28
C ASP A 12 -5.85 3.41 -4.38
N GLU A 13 -7.08 2.98 -4.18
CA GLU A 13 -8.02 3.64 -3.25
C GLU A 13 -7.49 3.60 -1.81
N LEU A 14 -7.04 2.44 -1.32
CA LEU A 14 -6.44 2.32 0.01
C LEU A 14 -5.13 3.10 0.13
N ALA A 15 -4.31 3.12 -0.92
CA ALA A 15 -3.07 3.87 -0.95
C ALA A 15 -3.33 5.38 -0.87
N SER A 16 -4.39 5.86 -1.51
CA SER A 16 -4.83 7.26 -1.41
C SER A 16 -5.30 7.59 0.01
N GLN A 17 -6.08 6.71 0.64
CA GLN A 17 -6.47 6.87 2.05
C GLN A 17 -5.27 6.83 3.00
N PHE A 18 -4.31 5.95 2.72
CA PHE A 18 -3.06 5.87 3.47
C PHE A 18 -2.26 7.16 3.32
N GLU A 19 -2.12 7.69 2.11
CA GLU A 19 -1.43 8.95 1.86
C GLU A 19 -2.10 10.11 2.59
N GLU A 20 -3.43 10.20 2.57
CA GLU A 20 -4.17 11.23 3.31
C GLU A 20 -3.93 11.11 4.83
N ARG A 21 -3.90 9.88 5.35
CA ARG A 21 -3.76 9.62 6.79
C ARG A 21 -2.34 9.78 7.32
N PHE A 22 -1.34 9.34 6.56
CA PHE A 22 0.06 9.29 6.98
C PHE A 22 0.93 10.39 6.34
N GLY A 23 0.41 11.09 5.34
CA GLY A 23 1.07 12.20 4.66
C GLY A 23 2.14 11.78 3.66
N TYR A 24 2.10 10.54 3.15
CA TYR A 24 3.05 10.05 2.16
C TYR A 24 2.52 8.87 1.34
N LYS A 25 3.04 8.72 0.13
CA LYS A 25 2.72 7.58 -0.75
C LYS A 25 3.41 6.30 -0.26
N PRO A 26 2.65 5.24 0.08
CA PRO A 26 3.26 3.97 0.46
C PRO A 26 3.99 3.34 -0.74
N THR A 27 5.12 2.68 -0.49
CA THR A 27 5.82 1.84 -1.48
C THR A 27 5.63 0.38 -1.16
N TRP A 28 5.44 -0.41 -2.20
CA TRP A 28 5.23 -1.83 -2.09
C TRP A 28 5.84 -2.58 -3.27
N PHE A 29 6.23 -3.82 -3.01
CA PHE A 29 6.72 -4.78 -3.99
C PHE A 29 6.04 -6.12 -3.68
N GLY A 30 5.40 -6.73 -4.67
CA GLY A 30 4.71 -8.01 -4.49
C GLY A 30 3.38 -8.10 -5.24
N SER A 31 2.57 -9.08 -4.86
CA SER A 31 1.25 -9.34 -5.46
C SER A 31 0.19 -8.39 -4.91
N VAL A 32 -0.87 -8.12 -5.68
CA VAL A 32 -1.93 -7.16 -5.30
C VAL A 32 -2.53 -7.48 -3.93
N ASP A 33 -2.81 -8.75 -3.65
CA ASP A 33 -3.37 -9.21 -2.38
C ASP A 33 -2.46 -8.89 -1.17
N GLU A 34 -1.15 -9.05 -1.33
CA GLU A 34 -0.19 -8.73 -0.26
C GLU A 34 -0.14 -7.23 0.03
N VAL A 35 -0.16 -6.42 -1.04
CA VAL A 35 -0.16 -4.96 -0.92
C VAL A 35 -1.43 -4.49 -0.25
N TYR A 36 -2.58 -5.01 -0.71
CA TYR A 36 -3.89 -4.70 -0.15
C TYR A 36 -3.95 -5.01 1.34
N ALA A 37 -3.54 -6.22 1.75
CA ALA A 37 -3.54 -6.62 3.16
C ALA A 37 -2.68 -5.70 4.04
N LYS A 38 -1.48 -5.30 3.57
CA LYS A 38 -0.61 -4.38 4.30
C LYS A 38 -1.17 -2.97 4.41
N LEU A 39 -1.79 -2.46 3.35
CA LEU A 39 -2.46 -1.16 3.36
C LEU A 39 -3.64 -1.14 4.32
N GLU A 40 -4.50 -2.16 4.24
CA GLU A 40 -5.66 -2.31 5.12
C GLU A 40 -5.22 -2.43 6.58
N GLU A 41 -4.20 -3.25 6.87
CA GLU A 41 -3.63 -3.39 8.22
C GLU A 41 -3.06 -2.06 8.72
N SER A 42 -2.32 -1.33 7.88
CA SER A 42 -1.77 -0.02 8.25
C SER A 42 -2.86 0.99 8.61
N LEU A 43 -3.91 1.05 7.80
CA LEU A 43 -5.06 1.93 8.03
C LEU A 43 -5.83 1.51 9.28
N LYS A 44 -6.00 0.21 9.52
CA LYS A 44 -6.73 -0.31 10.68
C LYS A 44 -5.97 -0.09 11.99
N THR A 45 -4.67 -0.36 11.99
CA THR A 45 -3.80 -0.18 13.16
C THR A 45 -3.41 1.28 13.38
N GLY A 46 -3.53 2.12 12.35
CA GLY A 46 -3.03 3.49 12.37
C GLY A 46 -1.50 3.57 12.45
N THR A 47 -0.80 2.46 12.15
CA THR A 47 0.66 2.41 12.08
C THR A 47 1.05 2.16 10.64
N PRO A 48 1.91 3.00 10.04
CA PRO A 48 2.30 2.78 8.67
C PRO A 48 3.33 1.65 8.61
N THR A 49 2.91 0.44 8.23
CA THR A 49 3.83 -0.70 8.02
C THR A 49 4.50 -0.67 6.64
N LEU A 50 4.03 0.18 5.74
CA LEU A 50 4.59 0.37 4.40
C LEU A 50 5.65 1.47 4.37
N MET A 51 6.75 1.19 3.67
CA MET A 51 7.86 2.12 3.53
C MET A 51 7.42 3.36 2.73
N LYS A 52 8.01 4.51 3.06
CA LYS A 52 7.87 5.73 2.27
C LYS A 52 8.47 5.50 0.89
N GLN A 53 7.81 6.02 -0.15
CA GLN A 53 8.45 6.16 -1.44
C GLN A 53 9.50 7.27 -1.31
N ASP A 54 10.72 6.90 -0.91
CA ASP A 54 11.85 7.81 -0.99
C ASP A 54 12.17 8.04 -2.48
N PRO A 55 12.03 9.27 -3.00
CA PRO A 55 12.33 9.57 -4.39
C PRO A 55 13.82 9.41 -4.74
N GLU A 56 14.68 9.18 -3.73
CA GLU A 56 16.13 9.04 -3.89
C GLU A 56 16.58 7.61 -4.24
N VAL A 57 15.68 6.61 -4.22
CA VAL A 57 16.02 5.22 -4.59
C VAL A 57 15.68 4.96 -6.07
N TRP A 58 16.28 5.76 -6.96
CA TRP A 58 16.36 5.53 -8.40
C TRP A 58 17.81 5.71 -8.87
N LEU A 59 18.72 4.89 -8.34
CA LEU A 59 20.11 4.77 -8.80
C LEU A 59 20.40 3.36 -9.30
#